data_AF-A0A1F7RX64-F1
#
_entry.id   AF-A0A1F7RX64-F1
#
_cell.length_a   1.000
_cell.length_b   1.000
_cell.length_c   1.000
_cell.angle_alpha   90.00
_cell.angle_beta   90.00
_cell.angle_gamma   90.00
#
_symmetry.space_group_name_H-M   'P 1'
#
loop_
_entity.id
_entity.type
_entity.pdbx_description
1 polymer ?
#
loop_
_entity_poly.entity_id
_entity_poly.type
_entity_poly.pdbx_seq_one_letter_code
_entity_poly.pdbx_strand_id
1 'polypeptide(L)'
;MYVANEDSHDVTVIDATTLTVAVPSITLPPHGTGNATPRDVDIDLQGTYVYIPSGDINYGTVHDYVYVIAVGTHLLASSIDINPHRNPNVVAVAPQMYECAGSVTPTPTPLTIPVINLCLTMFLLLSMPACMCLKKTGIPLFKILLKNLRF
;
A
#
# COMPACT_ATOMS: atom_id res chain seq x y z
N MET A 1 -4.45 -7.93 -14.95
CA MET A 1 -5.23 -6.68 -14.73
C MET A 1 -6.50 -7.04 -14.01
N TYR A 2 -6.94 -6.24 -13.03
CA TYR A 2 -8.21 -6.43 -12.33
C TYR A 2 -9.17 -5.33 -12.75
N VAL A 3 -10.44 -5.68 -12.93
CA VAL A 3 -11.51 -4.77 -13.34
C VAL A 3 -12.63 -4.86 -12.33
N ALA A 4 -12.92 -3.74 -11.66
CA ALA A 4 -14.07 -3.61 -10.77
C ALA A 4 -15.34 -3.39 -11.62
N ASN A 5 -16.37 -4.21 -11.42
CA ASN A 5 -17.63 -4.11 -12.12
C ASN A 5 -18.73 -3.66 -11.14
N GLU A 6 -19.02 -2.36 -11.09
CA GLU A 6 -19.96 -1.78 -10.11
C GLU A 6 -21.35 -2.44 -10.18
N ASP A 7 -21.91 -2.55 -11.39
CA ASP A 7 -23.28 -3.04 -11.62
C ASP A 7 -23.40 -4.56 -11.48
N SER A 8 -22.34 -5.32 -11.78
CA SER A 8 -22.31 -6.79 -11.63
C SER A 8 -21.87 -7.24 -10.24
N HIS A 9 -21.41 -6.30 -9.41
CA HIS A 9 -21.02 -6.53 -8.01
C HIS A 9 -19.83 -7.50 -7.85
N ASP A 10 -18.96 -7.55 -8.84
CA ASP A 10 -17.84 -8.50 -8.90
C ASP A 10 -16.57 -7.87 -9.51
N VAL A 11 -15.55 -8.70 -9.62
CA VAL A 11 -14.24 -8.32 -10.16
C VAL A 11 -13.82 -9.33 -11.21
N THR A 12 -13.38 -8.86 -12.37
CA THR A 12 -12.83 -9.70 -13.44
C THR A 12 -11.32 -9.57 -13.49
N VAL A 13 -10.63 -10.68 -13.76
CA VAL A 13 -9.18 -10.69 -14.00
C VAL A 13 -8.92 -10.93 -15.48
N ILE A 14 -8.15 -10.03 -16.08
CA ILE A 14 -7.71 -10.11 -17.47
C ILE A 14 -6.21 -10.42 -17.48
N ASP A 15 -5.82 -11.45 -18.22
CA ASP A 15 -4.42 -11.69 -18.58
C ASP A 15 -4.01 -10.59 -19.57
N ALA A 16 -3.02 -9.78 -19.18
CA ALA A 16 -2.57 -8.65 -19.97
C ALA A 16 -1.69 -9.06 -21.15
N THR A 17 -1.14 -10.28 -21.15
CA THR A 17 -0.31 -10.82 -22.22
C THR A 17 -1.17 -11.29 -23.38
N THR A 18 -2.25 -12.01 -23.07
CA THR A 18 -3.16 -12.57 -24.06
C THR A 18 -4.38 -11.70 -24.32
N LEU A 19 -4.62 -10.69 -23.48
CA LEU A 19 -5.81 -9.82 -23.50
C LEU A 19 -7.12 -10.61 -23.38
N THR A 20 -7.09 -11.72 -22.63
CA THR A 20 -8.25 -12.58 -22.39
C THR A 20 -8.65 -12.58 -20.92
N VAL A 21 -9.92 -12.90 -20.64
CA VAL A 21 -10.40 -13.11 -19.28
C VAL A 21 -9.73 -14.36 -18.69
N ALA A 22 -8.95 -14.16 -17.64
CA ALA A 22 -8.30 -15.22 -16.86
C ALA A 22 -9.22 -15.74 -15.75
N VAL A 23 -9.93 -14.83 -15.07
CA VAL A 23 -10.96 -15.15 -14.07
C VAL A 23 -12.21 -14.31 -14.38
N PRO A 24 -13.33 -14.95 -14.73
CA PRO A 24 -14.50 -14.23 -15.21
C PRO A 24 -15.21 -13.44 -14.10
N SER A 25 -15.25 -13.99 -12.88
CA SER A 25 -15.94 -13.36 -11.76
C SER A 25 -15.31 -13.77 -10.44
N ILE A 26 -14.93 -12.77 -9.66
CA ILE A 26 -14.65 -12.88 -8.23
C ILE A 26 -15.79 -12.15 -7.52
N THR A 27 -16.78 -12.92 -7.05
CA THR A 27 -17.95 -12.36 -6.37
C THR A 27 -17.53 -11.71 -5.05
N LEU A 28 -17.95 -10.46 -4.85
CA LEU A 28 -17.72 -9.74 -3.61
C LEU A 28 -18.92 -9.93 -2.67
N PRO A 29 -18.71 -10.08 -1.35
CA PRO A 29 -19.81 -10.14 -0.39
C PRO A 29 -20.66 -8.86 -0.45
N PRO A 30 -21.98 -8.94 -0.24
CA PRO A 30 -22.81 -7.76 -0.04
C PRO A 30 -22.42 -7.03 1.24
N HIS A 31 -22.69 -5.72 1.31
CA HIS A 31 -22.53 -4.94 2.52
C HIS A 31 -23.86 -4.30 2.96
N GLY A 32 -24.21 -4.53 4.23
CA GLY A 32 -25.48 -4.13 4.81
C GLY A 32 -26.70 -4.65 4.05
N THR A 33 -27.51 -3.74 3.53
CA THR A 33 -28.74 -4.06 2.77
C THR A 33 -28.53 -4.10 1.26
N GLY A 34 -27.34 -3.75 0.77
CA GLY A 34 -27.01 -3.62 -0.64
C GLY A 34 -25.97 -4.63 -1.11
N ASN A 35 -25.83 -4.73 -2.44
CA ASN A 35 -24.73 -5.48 -3.04
C ASN A 35 -23.42 -4.69 -2.99
N ALA A 36 -22.29 -5.37 -3.15
CA ALA A 36 -21.02 -4.70 -3.35
C ALA A 36 -21.04 -3.85 -4.63
N THR A 37 -20.57 -2.62 -4.52
CA THR A 37 -20.40 -1.64 -5.61
C THR A 37 -18.90 -1.34 -5.77
N PRO A 38 -18.10 -2.26 -6.32
CA PRO A 38 -16.67 -2.02 -6.49
C PRO A 38 -16.45 -0.90 -7.52
N ARG A 39 -15.64 0.11 -7.17
CA ARG A 39 -15.48 1.34 -7.99
C ARG A 39 -14.08 1.55 -8.55
N ASP A 40 -13.08 1.00 -7.89
CA ASP A 40 -11.67 1.22 -8.22
C ASP A 40 -10.84 0.00 -7.84
N VAL A 41 -9.58 -0.01 -8.23
CA VAL A 41 -8.64 -1.10 -8.00
C VAL A 41 -7.25 -0.50 -7.81
N ASP A 42 -6.57 -0.87 -6.73
CA ASP A 42 -5.13 -0.69 -6.62
C ASP A 42 -4.46 -1.94 -6.02
N ILE A 43 -3.16 -2.08 -6.24
CA ILE A 43 -2.38 -3.27 -5.89
C ILE A 43 -1.20 -2.89 -5.01
N ASP A 44 -0.84 -3.76 -4.06
CA ASP A 44 0.38 -3.53 -3.29
C ASP A 44 1.64 -3.65 -4.14
N LEU A 45 2.74 -3.11 -3.61
CA LEU A 45 4.04 -3.07 -4.29
C LEU A 45 4.55 -4.49 -4.63
N GLN A 46 4.22 -5.47 -3.80
CA GLN A 46 4.64 -6.86 -3.99
C GLN A 46 3.74 -7.64 -4.96
N GLY A 47 2.62 -7.06 -5.41
CA GLY A 47 1.63 -7.77 -6.24
C GLY A 47 0.97 -8.94 -5.51
N THR A 48 0.93 -8.94 -4.18
CA THR A 48 0.35 -10.00 -3.36
C THR A 48 -1.14 -9.79 -3.15
N TYR A 49 -1.56 -8.54 -2.96
CA TYR A 49 -2.95 -8.18 -2.67
C TYR A 49 -3.45 -7.04 -3.54
N VAL A 50 -4.71 -7.17 -3.94
CA VAL A 50 -5.49 -6.13 -4.63
C VAL A 50 -6.54 -5.58 -3.68
N TYR A 51 -6.69 -4.27 -3.68
CA TYR A 51 -7.59 -3.51 -2.82
C TYR A 51 -8.69 -2.89 -3.68
N ILE A 52 -9.93 -3.08 -3.26
CA ILE A 52 -11.10 -2.70 -4.04
C ILE A 52 -12.08 -1.98 -3.12
N PRO A 53 -12.20 -0.64 -3.20
CA PRO A 53 -13.18 0.09 -2.44
C PRO A 53 -14.56 -0.24 -2.97
N SER A 54 -15.46 -0.47 -2.02
CA SER A 54 -16.87 -0.71 -2.29
C SER A 54 -17.71 0.10 -1.32
N GLY A 55 -18.65 0.88 -1.87
CA GLY A 55 -19.42 1.83 -1.10
C GLY A 55 -20.87 1.94 -1.56
N ASP A 56 -21.80 1.81 -0.62
CA ASP A 56 -23.22 2.00 -0.92
C ASP A 56 -23.55 3.50 -0.97
N ILE A 57 -24.26 3.94 -2.01
CA ILE A 57 -24.80 5.29 -2.11
C ILE A 57 -26.11 5.44 -1.33
N ASN A 58 -26.73 4.32 -0.91
CA ASN A 58 -27.91 4.33 -0.08
C ASN A 58 -27.50 4.62 1.37
N TYR A 59 -27.49 5.90 1.71
CA TYR A 59 -27.20 6.44 3.03
C TYR A 59 -28.04 5.73 4.12
N GLY A 60 -27.40 4.88 4.94
CA GLY A 60 -28.05 4.01 5.93
C GLY A 60 -27.25 3.87 7.24
N THR A 61 -27.20 2.67 7.82
CA THR A 61 -26.23 2.24 8.86
C THR A 61 -25.28 1.16 8.33
N VAL A 62 -25.20 1.05 7.01
CA VAL A 62 -24.42 0.08 6.27
C VAL A 62 -22.93 0.44 6.28
N HIS A 63 -22.09 -0.55 6.55
CA HIS A 63 -20.65 -0.39 6.53
C HIS A 63 -20.14 -0.41 5.10
N ASP A 64 -19.23 0.50 4.76
CA ASP A 64 -18.48 0.43 3.50
C ASP A 64 -17.20 -0.39 3.73
N TYR A 65 -16.68 -1.01 2.68
CA TYR A 65 -15.52 -1.88 2.78
C TYR A 65 -14.47 -1.57 1.73
N VAL A 66 -13.22 -1.89 2.07
CA VAL A 66 -12.18 -2.17 1.08
C VAL A 66 -11.96 -3.68 1.06
N TYR A 67 -12.32 -4.34 -0.03
CA TYR A 67 -12.07 -5.76 -0.20
C TYR A 67 -10.62 -6.01 -0.56
N VAL A 68 -10.06 -7.08 0.00
CA VAL A 68 -8.68 -7.51 -0.23
C VAL A 68 -8.71 -8.86 -0.93
N ILE A 69 -8.21 -8.91 -2.16
CA ILE A 69 -8.13 -10.13 -2.97
C ILE A 69 -6.68 -10.59 -3.01
N ALA A 70 -6.44 -11.87 -2.74
CA ALA A 70 -5.12 -12.48 -2.91
C ALA A 70 -4.85 -12.73 -4.40
N VAL A 71 -3.73 -12.22 -4.91
CA VAL A 71 -3.42 -12.29 -6.35
C VAL A 71 -3.13 -13.71 -6.82
N GLY A 72 -2.43 -14.52 -6.02
CA GLY A 72 -2.04 -15.87 -6.42
C GLY A 72 -3.22 -16.86 -6.50
N THR A 73 -4.32 -16.58 -5.82
CA THR A 73 -5.50 -17.47 -5.79
C THR A 73 -6.75 -16.85 -6.41
N HIS A 74 -6.77 -15.53 -6.61
CA HIS A 74 -7.94 -14.76 -7.04
C HIS A 74 -9.16 -14.95 -6.13
N LEU A 75 -8.91 -15.18 -4.83
CA LEU A 75 -9.94 -15.32 -3.81
C LEU A 75 -9.93 -14.12 -2.88
N LEU A 76 -11.09 -13.83 -2.30
CA LEU A 76 -11.21 -12.86 -1.22
C LEU A 76 -10.37 -13.32 -0.03
N ALA A 77 -9.37 -12.53 0.34
CA ALA A 77 -8.49 -12.79 1.46
C ALA A 77 -9.03 -12.18 2.76
N SER A 78 -9.60 -10.97 2.66
CA SER A 78 -10.17 -10.24 3.80
C SER A 78 -11.03 -9.07 3.32
N SER A 79 -11.68 -8.38 4.26
CA SER A 79 -12.30 -7.08 4.05
C SER A 79 -11.89 -6.12 5.16
N ILE A 80 -11.69 -4.85 4.81
CA ILE A 80 -11.42 -3.76 5.75
C ILE A 80 -12.69 -2.93 5.86
N ASP A 81 -13.31 -2.98 7.02
CA ASP A 81 -14.45 -2.12 7.35
C ASP A 81 -13.97 -0.68 7.59
N ILE A 82 -14.51 0.26 6.80
CA ILE A 82 -14.15 1.69 6.89
C ILE A 82 -15.26 2.54 7.51
N ASN A 83 -16.15 1.89 8.27
CA ASN A 83 -17.22 2.43 9.14
C ASN A 83 -17.14 3.94 9.49
N PRO A 84 -18.27 4.68 9.50
CA PRO A 84 -19.49 4.51 8.71
C PRO A 84 -19.53 5.46 7.50
N HIS A 85 -20.20 5.03 6.42
CA HIS A 85 -20.67 5.85 5.30
C HIS A 85 -19.64 6.80 4.69
N ARG A 86 -18.52 6.23 4.27
CA ARG A 86 -17.51 6.99 3.55
C ARG A 86 -17.73 6.93 2.04
N ASN A 87 -18.54 6.00 1.52
CA ASN A 87 -18.74 5.73 0.10
C ASN A 87 -17.40 5.85 -0.67
N PRO A 88 -16.43 4.98 -0.35
CA PRO A 88 -15.09 5.08 -0.89
C PRO A 88 -15.16 4.86 -2.40
N ASN A 89 -14.68 5.83 -3.15
CA ASN A 89 -14.65 5.73 -4.61
C ASN A 89 -13.27 5.28 -5.10
N VAL A 90 -12.22 5.84 -4.51
CA VAL A 90 -10.84 5.67 -4.96
C VAL A 90 -10.00 5.06 -3.84
N VAL A 91 -9.16 4.09 -4.21
CA VAL A 91 -8.13 3.55 -3.33
C VAL A 91 -6.76 3.87 -3.92
N ALA A 92 -5.82 4.22 -3.06
CA ALA A 92 -4.42 4.35 -3.45
C ALA A 92 -3.55 3.69 -2.39
N VAL A 93 -2.80 2.68 -2.81
CA VAL A 93 -1.79 1.98 -2.05
C VAL A 93 -0.46 2.64 -2.40
N ALA A 94 0.06 3.44 -1.49
CA ALA A 94 1.39 4.00 -1.68
C ALA A 94 2.39 2.83 -1.82
N PRO A 95 3.31 2.86 -2.80
CA PRO A 95 4.46 1.98 -2.75
C PRO A 95 5.09 2.22 -1.40
N GLN A 96 5.33 1.14 -0.64
CA GLN A 96 6.03 1.27 0.62
C GLN A 96 7.33 2.00 0.28
N MET A 97 7.47 3.24 0.75
CA MET A 97 8.78 3.85 0.73
C MET A 97 9.62 2.88 1.52
N TYR A 98 10.49 2.15 0.83
CA TYR A 98 11.57 1.44 1.46
C TYR A 98 12.25 2.53 2.27
N GLU A 99 12.00 2.58 3.58
CA GLU A 99 12.87 3.33 4.48
C GLU A 99 14.24 2.78 4.11
N CYS A 100 15.10 3.63 3.55
CA CYS A 100 16.49 3.28 3.30
C CYS A 100 16.98 2.70 4.62
N ALA A 101 17.00 1.36 4.71
CA ALA A 101 17.46 0.65 5.87
C ALA A 101 18.84 1.23 6.12
N GLY A 102 18.95 1.89 7.28
CA GLY A 102 20.07 2.76 7.56
C GLY A 102 21.36 2.06 7.17
N SER A 103 22.23 2.81 6.50
CA SER A 103 23.66 2.54 6.50
C SER A 103 24.01 1.95 7.87
N VAL A 104 24.29 0.65 7.92
CA VAL A 104 24.91 0.03 9.07
C VAL A 104 26.18 0.82 9.26
N THR A 105 26.16 1.74 10.22
CA THR A 105 27.37 2.44 10.63
C THR A 105 28.27 1.30 11.09
N PRO A 106 29.38 1.00 10.39
CA PRO A 106 30.26 -0.06 10.84
C PRO A 106 30.64 0.30 12.27
N THR A 107 30.35 -0.59 13.22
CA THR A 107 30.84 -0.47 14.59
C THR A 107 32.33 -0.18 14.45
N PRO A 108 32.84 0.97 14.94
CA PRO A 108 34.25 1.26 14.82
C PRO A 108 34.99 0.15 15.56
N THR A 109 35.64 -0.73 14.81
CA THR A 109 36.61 -1.65 15.36
C THR A 109 37.64 -0.77 16.07
N PRO A 110 37.93 -0.98 17.36
CA PRO A 110 38.92 -0.17 18.05
C PRO A 110 40.25 -0.28 17.29
N LEU A 111 40.66 0.82 16.69
CA LEU A 111 41.97 0.98 16.09
C LEU A 111 42.98 0.94 17.22
N THR A 112 43.68 -0.18 17.36
CA THR A 112 44.91 -0.25 18.16
C THR A 112 45.96 0.55 17.40
N ILE A 113 46.06 1.85 17.68
CA ILE A 113 47.08 2.73 17.12
C ILE A 113 48.37 2.51 17.92
N PRO A 114 49.45 1.93 17.34
CA PRO A 114 50.75 2.04 17.96
C PRO A 114 51.16 3.52 17.95
N VAL A 115 51.56 4.03 19.11
CA VAL A 115 52.08 5.38 19.28
C VAL A 115 53.27 5.57 18.32
N ILE A 116 53.04 6.27 17.21
CA ILE A 116 54.10 6.76 16.35
C ILE A 116 54.00 8.28 16.31
N ASN A 117 55.16 8.86 16.51
CA ASN A 117 55.47 10.24 16.79
C ASN A 117 54.95 11.20 15.69
N LEU A 118 54.58 12.40 16.13
CA LEU A 118 54.09 13.55 15.37
C LEU A 118 54.81 13.74 14.02
N CYS A 119 54.05 13.80 12.93
CA CYS A 119 54.38 14.72 11.85
C CYS A 119 53.12 15.27 11.18
N LEU A 120 53.17 16.57 10.99
CA LEU A 120 52.14 17.52 10.58
C LEU A 120 51.82 17.37 9.08
N THR A 121 50.58 17.07 8.70
CA THR A 121 50.01 17.53 7.42
C THR A 121 48.48 17.64 7.47
N MET A 122 48.06 18.89 7.27
CA MET A 122 46.74 19.42 6.99
C MET A 122 46.09 18.76 5.76
N PHE A 123 44.84 18.30 5.84
CA PHE A 123 43.99 18.12 4.65
C PHE A 123 42.48 18.20 4.98
N LEU A 124 41.80 19.10 4.26
CA LEU A 124 40.35 19.38 4.26
C LEU A 124 39.52 18.18 3.80
N LEU A 125 38.27 18.06 4.30
CA LEU A 125 37.06 17.66 3.56
C LEU A 125 35.82 18.05 4.41
N LEU A 126 35.11 19.13 4.05
CA LEU A 126 33.94 19.20 3.16
C LEU A 126 32.59 18.88 3.86
N SER A 127 31.65 19.76 3.56
CA SER A 127 30.30 19.92 4.10
C SER A 127 29.44 18.65 4.11
N MET A 128 28.74 18.42 5.23
CA MET A 128 27.57 17.55 5.26
C MET A 128 26.30 18.38 5.00
N PRO A 129 25.38 17.96 4.11
CA PRO A 129 24.01 18.41 4.19
C PRO A 129 23.31 17.66 5.34
N ALA A 130 22.70 18.41 6.25
CA ALA A 130 21.89 17.86 7.32
C ALA A 130 20.69 17.10 6.73
N CYS A 131 20.71 15.77 6.81
CA CYS A 131 19.56 14.93 6.56
C CYS A 131 18.75 14.84 7.87
N MET A 132 17.70 15.64 7.97
CA MET A 132 16.78 15.61 9.12
C MET A 132 15.74 14.51 8.88
N CYS A 133 16.04 13.29 9.32
CA CYS A 133 15.07 12.19 9.35
C CYS A 133 14.28 12.22 10.66
N LEU A 134 12.96 12.44 10.55
CA LEU A 134 12.03 12.36 11.67
C LEU A 134 11.80 10.89 12.03
N LYS A 135 12.30 10.46 13.19
CA LYS A 135 12.16 9.10 13.71
C LYS A 135 10.69 8.86 14.11
N LYS A 136 9.98 7.95 13.43
CA LYS A 136 8.71 7.42 13.94
C LYS A 136 8.82 5.92 14.13
N THR A 137 8.81 5.52 15.39
CA THR A 137 8.88 4.13 15.85
C THR A 137 7.63 3.35 15.46
N GLY A 138 7.84 2.18 14.86
CA GLY A 138 7.02 0.98 15.04
C GLY A 138 5.67 0.95 14.32
N ILE A 139 5.50 -0.09 13.50
CA ILE A 139 4.33 -0.48 12.69
C ILE A 139 4.33 0.21 11.31
N PRO A 140 4.46 -0.54 10.18
CA PRO A 140 4.26 0.05 8.86
C PRO A 140 2.83 0.55 8.80
N LEU A 141 2.69 1.87 8.88
CA LEU A 141 1.41 2.55 8.73
C LEU A 141 1.03 2.45 7.26
N PHE A 142 0.33 1.38 6.88
CA PHE A 142 -0.35 1.32 5.59
C PHE A 142 -1.33 2.48 5.54
N LYS A 143 -0.97 3.51 4.77
CA LYS A 143 -1.81 4.69 4.62
C LYS A 143 -2.64 4.48 3.35
N ILE A 144 -3.78 3.80 3.50
CA ILE A 144 -4.79 3.78 2.44
C ILE A 144 -5.37 5.19 2.36
N LEU A 145 -5.10 5.89 1.25
CA LEU A 145 -5.66 7.21 1.02
C LEU A 145 -7.00 7.07 0.28
N LEU A 146 -8.10 7.12 1.04
CA LEU A 146 -9.44 7.19 0.46
C LEU A 146 -9.76 8.64 0.09
N LYS A 147 -10.00 8.90 -1.20
CA LYS A 147 -10.50 10.19 -1.66
C LYS A 147 -11.98 10.07 -2.02
N ASN A 148 -12.81 10.85 -1.34
CA ASN A 148 -14.20 11.03 -1.73
C ASN A 148 -14.29 12.17 -2.73
N LEU A 149 -14.23 11.85 -4.02
CA LEU A 149 -14.59 12.80 -5.07
C LEU A 149 -16.11 12.84 -5.18
N ARG A 150 -16.72 13.95 -4.76
CA ARG A 150 -18.13 14.23 -5.04
C ARG A 150 -18.18 14.88 -6.43
N PHE A 151 -18.86 14.23 -7.38
CA PHE A 151 -19.23 14.82 -8.68
C PHE A 151 -20.65 15.37 -8.60
#